data_AF-A0A3B8MH19-F1
#
_entry.id   AF-A0A3B8MH19-F1
#
_cell.length_a   1.000
_cell.length_b   1.000
_cell.length_c   1.000
_cell.angle_alpha   90.00
_cell.angle_beta   90.00
_cell.angle_gamma   90.00
#
_symmetry.space_group_name_H-M   'P 1'
#
loop_
_entity.id
_entity.type
_entity.pdbx_description
1 polymer ?
#
loop_
_entity_poly.entity_id
_entity_poly.type
_entity_poly.pdbx_seq_one_letter_code
_entity_poly.pdbx_strand_id
1 'polypeptide(L)'
;MGKEVALKFLAAGVPFVIIEQDPEISELGRDESILFVEGDAEEEETLTEAAIDRATGLVLALRQDESNVFVVMTARQMCSDLTVVARAA
;
A
#
# COMPACT_ATOMS: atom_id res chain seq x y z
N MET A 1 -11.91 -1.73 -1.65
CA MET A 1 -11.02 -1.54 -2.81
C MET A 1 -9.68 -2.23 -2.58
N GLY A 2 -8.89 -1.88 -1.55
CA GLY A 2 -7.57 -2.48 -1.30
C GLY A 2 -7.54 -4.01 -1.30
N LYS A 3 -8.44 -4.66 -0.54
CA LYS A 3 -8.58 -6.13 -0.51
C LYS A 3 -8.76 -6.77 -1.89
N GLU A 4 -9.62 -6.19 -2.72
CA GLU A 4 -9.92 -6.75 -4.04
C GLU A 4 -8.73 -6.63 -4.99
N VAL A 5 -7.95 -5.54 -4.88
CA VAL A 5 -6.71 -5.36 -5.64
C VAL A 5 -5.66 -6.37 -5.21
N ALA A 6 -5.47 -6.56 -3.89
CA ALA A 6 -4.55 -7.56 -3.35
C ALA A 6 -4.88 -8.98 -3.83
N LEU A 7 -6.17 -9.37 -3.81
CA LEU A 7 -6.60 -10.68 -4.31
C LEU A 7 -6.33 -10.85 -5.82
N LYS A 8 -6.49 -9.79 -6.62
CA LYS A 8 -6.17 -9.83 -8.06
C LYS A 8 -4.66 -9.96 -8.30
N PHE A 9 -3.84 -9.27 -7.51
CA PHE A 9 -2.38 -9.39 -7.60
C PHE A 9 -1.90 -10.77 -7.18
N LEU A 10 -2.46 -11.33 -6.11
CA LEU A 10 -2.20 -12.69 -5.66
C LEU A 10 -2.54 -13.71 -6.75
N ALA A 11 -3.73 -13.61 -7.34
CA ALA A 11 -4.17 -14.49 -8.43
C ALA A 11 -3.31 -14.34 -9.71
N ALA A 12 -2.75 -13.16 -9.96
CA ALA A 12 -1.87 -12.87 -11.09
C ALA A 12 -0.39 -13.21 -10.81
N GLY A 13 -0.03 -13.61 -9.59
CA GLY A 13 1.36 -13.87 -9.20
C GLY A 13 2.23 -12.61 -9.18
N VAL A 14 1.63 -11.43 -9.04
CA VAL A 14 2.35 -10.17 -8.91
C VAL A 14 2.81 -10.05 -7.45
N PRO A 15 4.09 -9.80 -7.17
CA PRO A 15 4.55 -9.57 -5.80
C PRO A 15 4.06 -8.22 -5.29
N PHE A 16 3.54 -8.19 -4.06
CA PHE A 16 3.09 -6.97 -3.40
C PHE A 16 3.28 -7.06 -1.89
N VAL A 17 3.22 -5.90 -1.24
CA VAL A 17 3.16 -5.75 0.21
C VAL A 17 1.96 -4.88 0.56
N ILE A 18 1.33 -5.14 1.71
CA ILE A 18 0.22 -4.34 2.21
C ILE A 18 0.69 -3.55 3.43
N ILE A 19 0.38 -2.26 3.47
CA ILE A 19 0.52 -1.44 4.67
C ILE A 19 -0.86 -1.35 5.34
N GLU A 20 -0.94 -1.70 6.61
CA GLU A 20 -2.17 -1.61 7.40
C GLU A 20 -1.83 -1.40 8.88
N GLN A 21 -2.60 -0.58 9.59
CA GLN A 21 -2.33 -0.32 11.02
C GLN A 21 -2.73 -1.51 11.91
N ASP A 22 -3.73 -2.28 11.48
CA ASP A 22 -4.15 -3.50 12.17
C ASP A 22 -4.31 -4.65 11.15
N PRO A 23 -3.21 -5.39 10.89
CA PRO A 23 -3.22 -6.51 9.97
C PRO A 23 -4.20 -7.63 10.41
N GLU A 24 -4.39 -7.84 11.71
CA GLU A 24 -5.22 -8.94 12.23
C GLU A 24 -6.73 -8.75 11.98
N ILE A 25 -7.17 -7.48 11.86
CA ILE A 25 -8.53 -7.14 11.45
C ILE A 25 -8.77 -7.49 9.97
N SER A 26 -7.72 -7.46 9.15
CA SER A 26 -7.83 -7.80 7.74
C SER A 26 -7.97 -9.31 7.57
N GLU A 27 -8.99 -9.76 6.84
CA GLU A 27 -9.08 -11.17 6.42
C GLU A 27 -7.83 -11.63 5.64
N LEU A 28 -7.13 -10.70 4.99
CA LEU A 28 -5.87 -10.97 4.29
C LEU A 28 -4.69 -11.15 5.25
N GLY A 29 -4.73 -10.54 6.45
CA GLY A 29 -3.64 -10.61 7.43
C GLY A 29 -3.46 -12.01 8.04
N ARG A 30 -4.44 -12.90 7.86
CA ARG A 30 -4.36 -14.29 8.29
C ARG A 30 -3.75 -15.22 7.24
N ASP A 31 -3.49 -14.71 6.04
CA ASP A 31 -2.86 -15.48 4.98
C ASP A 31 -1.34 -15.28 5.06
N GLU A 32 -0.62 -16.32 5.50
CA GLU A 32 0.85 -16.30 5.64
C GLU A 32 1.59 -16.09 4.31
N SER A 33 0.90 -16.20 3.17
CA SER A 33 1.48 -15.92 1.85
C SER A 33 1.51 -14.44 1.50
N ILE A 34 0.83 -13.58 2.26
CA ILE A 34 0.75 -12.15 2.03
C ILE A 34 1.68 -11.42 3.00
N LEU A 35 2.51 -10.53 2.45
CA LEU A 35 3.41 -9.69 3.24
C LEU A 35 2.69 -8.43 3.73
N PHE A 36 2.84 -8.14 5.01
CA PHE A 36 2.32 -6.95 5.66
C PHE A 36 3.43 -6.13 6.30
N VAL A 37 3.27 -4.82 6.23
CA VAL A 37 3.96 -3.84 7.08
C VAL A 37 2.89 -3.23 7.98
N GLU A 38 3.07 -3.40 9.28
CA GLU A 38 2.18 -2.82 10.28
C GLU A 38 2.57 -1.36 10.49
N GLY A 39 1.67 -0.42 10.16
CA GLY A 39 1.96 1.00 10.31
C GLY A 39 0.99 1.92 9.60
N ASP A 40 1.21 3.22 9.77
CA ASP A 40 0.46 4.27 9.08
C ASP A 40 1.13 4.60 7.75
N ALA A 41 0.39 4.50 6.65
CA ALA A 41 0.90 4.81 5.32
C ALA A 41 1.27 6.29 5.14
N GLU A 42 0.80 7.19 6.02
CA GLU A 42 1.22 8.60 6.04
C GLU A 42 2.67 8.78 6.52
N GLU A 43 3.19 7.84 7.29
CA GLU A 43 4.55 7.93 7.84
C GLU A 43 5.60 7.47 6.81
N GLU A 44 6.61 8.31 6.57
CA GLU A 44 7.69 8.04 5.62
C GLU A 44 8.47 6.76 5.98
N GLU A 45 8.64 6.49 7.28
CA GLU A 45 9.30 5.29 7.79
C GLU A 45 8.55 4.02 7.38
N THR A 46 7.21 4.02 7.46
CA THR A 46 6.38 2.89 7.05
C THR A 46 6.46 2.65 5.53
N LEU A 47 6.49 3.71 4.73
CA LEU A 47 6.71 3.58 3.28
C LEU A 47 8.12 3.03 2.96
N THR A 48 9.12 3.42 3.75
CA THR A 48 10.49 2.92 3.62
C THR A 48 10.58 1.45 3.98
N GLU A 49 9.95 1.02 5.08
CA GLU A 49 9.88 -0.39 5.49
C GLU A 49 9.16 -1.25 4.43
N ALA A 50 8.15 -0.69 3.77
CA ALA A 50 7.48 -1.29 2.63
C ALA A 50 8.30 -1.30 1.32
N ALA A 51 9.55 -0.84 1.35
CA ALA A 51 10.47 -0.78 0.22
C ALA A 51 9.93 0.01 -0.99
N ILE A 52 9.30 1.16 -0.73
CA ILE A 52 8.71 2.01 -1.78
C ILE A 52 9.73 2.49 -2.83
N ASP A 53 11.01 2.59 -2.45
CA ASP A 53 12.12 2.94 -3.34
C ASP A 53 12.34 1.90 -4.46
N ARG A 54 11.88 0.66 -4.24
CA ARG A 54 11.98 -0.46 -5.19
C ARG A 54 10.65 -0.81 -5.84
N ALA A 55 9.56 -0.18 -5.39
CA ALA A 55 8.22 -0.45 -5.89
C ALA A 55 8.01 0.17 -7.28
N THR A 56 7.32 -0.56 -8.16
CA THR A 56 6.93 -0.04 -9.49
C THR A 56 5.58 0.66 -9.47
N GLY A 57 4.79 0.44 -8.42
CA GLY A 57 3.52 1.12 -8.25
C GLY A 57 2.99 1.07 -6.82
N LEU A 58 2.08 2.00 -6.55
CA LEU A 58 1.43 2.20 -5.26
C LEU A 58 -0.09 2.31 -5.48
N VAL A 59 -0.85 1.53 -4.71
CA VAL A 59 -2.31 1.57 -4.73
C VAL A 59 -2.79 2.13 -3.40
N LEU A 60 -3.39 3.31 -3.41
CA LEU A 60 -3.95 3.94 -2.22
C LEU A 60 -5.44 3.70 -2.13
N ALA A 61 -5.83 3.04 -1.04
CA ALA A 61 -7.20 2.67 -0.74
C ALA A 61 -7.66 3.18 0.63
N LEU A 62 -7.02 4.23 1.16
CA LEU A 62 -7.39 4.85 2.44
C LEU A 62 -8.78 5.47 2.33
N ARG A 63 -9.43 5.65 3.49
CA ARG A 63 -10.80 6.18 3.58
C ARG A 63 -10.89 7.67 3.35
N GLN A 64 -9.82 8.41 3.68
CA GLN A 64 -9.77 9.86 3.59
C GLN A 64 -8.95 10.28 2.37
N ASP A 65 -9.51 11.19 1.56
CA ASP A 65 -8.82 11.67 0.35
C ASP A 65 -7.60 12.53 0.69
N GLU A 66 -7.65 13.27 1.80
CA GLU A 66 -6.52 14.07 2.31
C GLU A 66 -5.30 13.19 2.57
N SER A 67 -5.50 12.06 3.27
CA SER A 67 -4.47 11.03 3.46
C SER A 67 -3.94 10.50 2.14
N ASN A 68 -4.82 10.15 1.19
CA ASN A 68 -4.37 9.66 -0.11
C ASN A 68 -3.45 10.69 -0.80
N VAL A 69 -3.84 11.97 -0.85
CA VAL A 69 -3.03 13.02 -1.46
C VAL A 69 -1.68 13.19 -0.76
N PHE A 70 -1.67 13.20 0.57
CA PHE A 70 -0.45 13.32 1.35
C PHE A 70 0.53 12.19 1.03
N VAL A 71 0.05 10.94 1.08
CA VAL A 71 0.86 9.74 0.79
C VAL A 71 1.37 9.77 -0.65
N VAL A 72 0.59 10.23 -1.63
CA VAL A 72 1.08 10.40 -3.02
C VAL A 72 2.26 11.36 -3.07
N MET A 73 2.19 12.49 -2.35
CA MET A 73 3.27 13.48 -2.35
C MET A 73 4.55 12.91 -1.74
N THR A 74 4.45 12.29 -0.57
CA THR A 74 5.59 11.66 0.12
C THR A 74 6.19 10.56 -0.75
N ALA A 75 5.36 9.65 -1.28
CA ALA A 75 5.80 8.57 -2.16
C ALA A 75 6.52 9.08 -3.42
N ARG A 76 6.06 10.17 -4.03
CA ARG A 76 6.73 10.78 -5.20
C ARG A 76 8.04 11.47 -4.88
N GLN A 77 8.21 11.99 -3.67
CA GLN A 77 9.49 12.53 -3.22
C GLN A 77 10.52 11.42 -3.03
N MET A 78 10.09 10.26 -2.54
CA MET A 78 10.95 9.10 -2.33
C MET A 78 11.25 8.33 -3.63
N CYS A 79 10.26 8.18 -4.50
CA CYS A 79 10.35 7.44 -5.76
C CYS A 79 9.60 8.19 -6.88
N SER A 80 10.33 8.91 -7.73
CA SER A 80 9.73 9.77 -8.77
C SER A 80 9.02 8.98 -9.88
N ASP A 81 9.50 7.77 -10.14
CA ASP A 81 9.05 6.91 -11.26
C ASP A 81 7.86 6.01 -10.87
N LEU A 82 7.38 6.12 -9.62
CA LEU A 82 6.31 5.32 -9.07
C LEU A 82 4.97 5.58 -9.79
N THR A 83 4.34 4.51 -10.26
CA THR A 83 2.96 4.59 -10.78
C THR A 83 1.97 4.57 -9.61
N VAL A 84 1.23 5.65 -9.43
CA VAL A 84 0.29 5.79 -8.31
C VAL A 84 -1.14 5.67 -8.79
N VAL A 85 -1.91 4.77 -8.17
CA VAL A 85 -3.35 4.63 -8.35
C VAL A 85 -4.02 4.92 -7.02
N ALA A 86 -4.64 6.09 -6.88
CA ALA A 86 -5.39 6.45 -5.70
C ALA A 86 -6.90 6.31 -5.96
N ARG A 87 -7.62 5.80 -4.97
CA ARG A 87 -9.07 5.99 -4.93
C ARG A 87 -9.36 7.48 -4.71
N ALA A 88 -10.21 8.05 -5.55
CA ALA A 88 -10.88 9.31 -5.28
C ALA A 88 -12.36 9.01 -4.98
N ALA A 89 -12.89 9.54 -3.88
CA ALA A 89 -14.29 9.40 -3.50
C ALA A 89 -15.10 10.66 -3.78
#